data_AF-A0AAD6YW70-F1
#
_entry.id   AF-A0AAD6YW70-F1
#
_cell.length_a   1.000
_cell.length_b   1.000
_cell.length_c   1.000
_cell.angle_alpha   90.00
_cell.angle_beta   90.00
_cell.angle_gamma   90.00
#
_symmetry.space_group_name_H-M   'P 1'
#
loop_
_entity.id
_entity.type
_entity.pdbx_description
1 polymer ?
#
loop_
_entity_poly.entity_id
_entity_poly.type
_entity_poly.pdbx_seq_one_letter_code
_entity_poly.pdbx_strand_id
1 'polypeptide(L)' 'EFPNSHTFDPERFLKSPNGNPDSLTEGHYGFGARKCPGQYLAAKTIWIAIVRVLWAFNIEPCRDASGNVMDPDPD' A
#
# COMPACT_ATOMS: atom_id res chain seq x y z
N GLU A 1 -5.49 -17.02 1.70
CA GLU A 1 -5.87 -16.07 2.76
C GLU A 1 -4.67 -15.86 3.66
N PHE A 2 -4.39 -14.63 4.06
CA PHE A 2 -3.23 -14.32 4.92
C PHE A 2 -3.62 -14.36 6.40
N PRO A 3 -2.75 -14.82 7.30
CA PRO A 3 -2.96 -14.61 8.74
C PRO A 3 -2.99 -13.11 9.04
N ASN A 4 -3.91 -12.68 9.91
CA ASN A 4 -4.14 -11.27 10.25
C ASN A 4 -4.48 -10.38 9.03
N SER A 5 -5.40 -10.85 8.16
CA SER A 5 -5.82 -10.15 6.93
C SER A 5 -6.38 -8.74 7.14
N HIS A 6 -6.93 -8.45 8.32
CA HIS A 6 -7.44 -7.12 8.70
C HIS A 6 -6.35 -6.18 9.24
N THR A 7 -5.12 -6.66 9.41
CA THR A 7 -3.99 -5.86 9.88
C THR A 7 -3.19 -5.34 8.70
N PHE A 8 -2.95 -4.02 8.67
CA PHE A 8 -2.02 -3.42 7.72
C PHE A 8 -0.58 -3.79 8.10
N ASP A 9 -0.05 -4.83 7.47
CA ASP A 9 1.31 -5.33 7.66
C ASP A 9 2.00 -5.41 6.29
N PRO A 10 2.74 -4.34 5.89
CA PRO A 10 3.47 -4.30 4.61
C PRO A 10 4.67 -5.26 4.58
N GLU A 11 5.24 -5.61 5.74
CA GLU A 11 6.48 -6.38 5.82
C GLU A 11 6.32 -7.80 5.29
N ARG A 12 5.09 -8.33 5.28
CA ARG A 12 4.75 -9.64 4.70
C ARG A 12 5.14 -9.80 3.22
N PHE A 13 5.33 -8.71 2.49
CA PHE A 13 5.72 -8.72 1.08
C PHE A 13 7.23 -8.49 0.86
N LEU A 14 8.01 -8.22 1.92
CA LEU A 14 9.46 -8.10 1.82
C LEU A 14 10.12 -9.45 1.54
N LYS A 15 11.32 -9.44 0.96
CA LYS A 15 12.13 -10.65 0.74
C LYS A 15 12.44 -11.30 2.09
N SER A 16 11.70 -12.35 2.41
CA SER A 16 11.86 -13.15 3.62
C SER A 16 11.56 -14.62 3.27
N PRO A 17 11.84 -15.59 4.15
CA PRO A 17 11.51 -16.99 3.88
C PRO A 17 10.05 -17.22 3.50
N ASN A 18 9.15 -16.36 3.98
CA ASN A 18 7.70 -16.43 3.73
C ASN A 18 7.17 -15.28 2.86
N GLY A 19 8.03 -14.35 2.43
CA GLY A 19 7.65 -13.13 1.74
C GLY A 19 8.15 -13.10 0.31
N ASN A 20 7.24 -12.83 -0.62
CA ASN A 20 7.53 -12.73 -2.04
C ASN A 20 7.15 -11.33 -2.54
N PRO A 21 8.10 -10.46 -2.90
CA PRO A 21 7.78 -9.14 -3.46
C PRO A 21 6.89 -9.20 -4.70
N ASP A 22 6.97 -10.27 -5.49
CA ASP A 22 6.16 -10.44 -6.69
C ASP A 22 4.67 -10.70 -6.36
N SER A 23 4.36 -11.18 -5.16
CA SER A 23 2.97 -11.41 -4.73
C SER A 23 2.22 -10.12 -4.37
N LEU A 24 2.93 -8.99 -4.20
CA LEU A 24 2.33 -7.70 -3.86
C LEU A 24 1.28 -7.23 -4.88
N THR A 25 1.39 -7.67 -6.14
CA THR A 25 0.44 -7.30 -7.21
C THR A 25 -0.40 -8.47 -7.72
N GLU A 26 -0.22 -9.65 -7.12
CA GLU A 26 -0.87 -10.86 -7.55
C GLU A 26 -2.38 -10.79 -7.27
N GLY A 27 -3.20 -11.07 -8.29
CA GLY A 27 -4.66 -11.05 -8.18
C GLY A 27 -5.33 -9.68 -8.08
N HIS A 28 -4.62 -8.62 -7.67
CA HIS A 28 -5.19 -7.26 -7.56
C HIS A 28 -5.71 -6.70 -8.90
N TYR A 29 -5.19 -7.20 -10.01
CA TYR A 29 -5.55 -6.77 -11.36
C TYR A 29 -6.44 -7.79 -12.10
N GLY A 30 -6.99 -8.76 -11.40
CA GLY A 30 -7.80 -9.85 -11.97
C GLY A 30 -6.97 -10.93 -12.66
N PHE A 31 -7.66 -11.85 -13.33
CA PHE A 31 -7.10 -13.07 -13.90
C PHE A 31 -7.59 -13.34 -15.32
N GLY A 32 -6.83 -14.16 -16.07
CA GLY A 32 -7.22 -14.65 -17.40
C GLY A 32 -7.28 -13.56 -18.48
N ALA A 33 -8.08 -13.82 -19.52
CA ALA A 33 -8.20 -12.95 -20.71
C ALA A 33 -8.75 -11.54 -20.42
N ARG A 34 -9.31 -11.31 -19.22
CA ARG A 34 -9.85 -10.01 -18.77
C ARG A 34 -8.99 -9.37 -17.68
N LYS A 35 -7.78 -9.88 -17.43
CA LYS A 35 -6.80 -9.24 -16.55
C LYS A 35 -6.55 -7.80 -17.01
N CYS A 36 -6.47 -6.86 -16.06
CA CYS A 36 -6.31 -5.45 -16.36
C CYS A 36 -5.07 -5.22 -17.24
N PRO A 37 -5.23 -4.69 -18.47
CA PRO A 37 -4.09 -4.44 -19.35
C PRO A 37 -3.20 -3.30 -18.82
N GLY A 38 -3.77 -2.41 -17.98
CA GLY A 38 -3.07 -1.29 -17.36
C GLY A 38 -2.23 -1.65 -16.13
N GLN A 39 -2.19 -2.91 -15.68
CA GLN A 39 -1.54 -3.33 -14.43
C GLN A 39 -0.08 -2.83 -14.30
N TYR A 40 0.68 -2.89 -15.38
CA TYR A 40 2.10 -2.51 -15.38
C TYR A 40 2.29 -1.00 -15.28
N LEU A 41 1.42 -0.23 -15.94
CA LEU A 41 1.43 1.23 -15.85
C LEU A 41 1.00 1.69 -14.47
N ALA A 42 -0.10 1.11 -13.95
CA ALA A 42 -0.65 1.43 -12.64
C ALA A 42 0.38 1.16 -11.53
N ALA A 43 0.97 -0.03 -11.49
CA ALA A 43 1.96 -0.40 -10.47
C ALA A 43 3.16 0.55 -10.45
N LYS A 44 3.72 0.87 -11.63
CA LYS A 44 4.86 1.80 -11.75
C LYS A 44 4.49 3.23 -11.37
N THR A 45 3.30 3.68 -11.76
CA THR A 45 2.84 5.04 -11.48
C THR A 45 2.61 5.24 -9.98
N ILE A 46 1.96 4.28 -9.32
CA ILE A 46 1.75 4.30 -7.87
C ILE A 46 3.08 4.29 -7.13
N TRP A 47 4.02 3.42 -7.54
CA TRP A 47 5.36 3.37 -6.96
C TRP A 47 6.07 4.73 -7.01
N ILE A 48 6.10 5.35 -8.20
CA ILE A 48 6.74 6.66 -8.38
C ILE A 48 6.02 7.75 -7.57
N ALA A 49 4.69 7.73 -7.51
CA ALA A 49 3.91 8.69 -6.73
C ALA A 49 4.25 8.59 -5.23
N ILE A 50 4.26 7.39 -4.66
CA ILE A 50 4.59 7.16 -3.25
C ILE A 50 6.02 7.63 -2.95
N VAL A 51 7.01 7.25 -3.77
CA VAL A 51 8.41 7.68 -3.58
C VAL A 51 8.54 9.20 -3.62
N ARG A 52 7.83 9.87 -4.53
CA ARG A 52 7.84 11.34 -4.61
C ARG A 52 7.22 12.00 -3.39
N VAL A 53 6.11 11.47 -2.88
CA VAL A 53 5.46 12.00 -1.68
C VAL A 53 6.39 11.85 -0.47
N LEU A 54 6.98 10.66 -0.28
CA LEU A 54 7.90 10.38 0.83
C LEU A 54 9.20 11.19 0.74
N TRP A 55 9.67 11.50 -0.47
CA TRP A 55 10.85 12.35 -0.65
C TRP A 55 10.56 13.83 -0.35
N ALA A 56 9.37 14.32 -0.69
CA ALA A 56 9.03 15.74 -0.61
C ALA A 56 8.43 16.17 0.73
N PHE A 57 7.80 15.25 1.48
CA PHE A 57 7.01 15.58 2.66
C PHE A 57 7.29 14.65 3.85
N ASN A 58 7.15 15.20 5.05
CA ASN A 58 6.97 14.41 6.26
C ASN A 58 5.46 14.25 6.52
N ILE A 59 4.97 13.02 6.55
CA ILE A 59 3.55 12.73 6.77
C ILE A 59 3.35 12.54 8.28
N GLU A 60 2.59 13.43 8.90
CA GLU A 60 2.27 13.38 10.32
C GLU A 60 0.75 13.40 10.54
N PRO A 61 0.25 12.84 11.66
CA PRO A 61 -1.16 12.93 12.02
C PRO A 61 -1.63 14.38 12.16
N CYS A 62 -2.90 14.61 11.85
CA CYS A 62 -3.54 15.90 12.12
C CYS A 62 -3.59 16.15 13.64
N ARG A 63 -3.62 17.42 14.04
CA ARG A 63 -3.74 17.82 15.45
C ARG A 63 -5.00 18.63 15.69
N ASP A 64 -5.62 18.39 16.83
CA ASP A 64 -6.77 19.16 17.30
C ASP A 64 -6.35 20.58 17.77
N ALA A 65 -7.34 21.40 18.15
CA ALA A 65 -7.08 22.75 18.68
C ALA A 65 -6.24 22.77 19.97
N SER A 66 -6.15 21.63 20.67
CA SER A 66 -5.36 21.45 21.89
C SER A 66 -3.96 20.87 21.62
N GLY A 67 -3.63 20.56 20.36
CA GLY A 67 -2.36 19.99 19.92
C GLY A 67 -2.26 18.46 19.99
N ASN A 68 -3.36 17.75 20.33
CA ASN A 68 -3.39 16.29 20.41
C ASN A 68 -3.51 15.66 19.02
N VAL A 69 -2.89 14.49 18.84
CA VAL A 69 -3.00 13.69 17.61
C VAL A 69 -4.45 13.23 17.44
N MET A 70 -5.00 13.46 16.24
CA MET A 70 -6.30 12.95 15.83
C MET A 70 -6.12 11.77 14.88
N ASP A 71 -6.80 10.67 15.20
CA ASP A 71 -6.91 9.54 14.29
C ASP A 71 -7.84 9.87 13.11
N PRO A 72 -7.62 9.28 11.93
CA PRO A 72 -8.54 9.43 10.81
C PRO A 72 -9.92 8.86 11.16
N ASP A 73 -10.98 9.52 10.70
CA ASP A 73 -12.35 8.98 10.81
C ASP A 73 -12.43 7.64 10.05
N PRO A 74 -12.89 6.55 10.70
CA PRO A 74 -13.01 5.25 10.04
C PRO A 74 -14.12 5.16 8.97
N ASP A 75 -15.05 6.13 8.89
CA ASP A 75 -16.21 6.13 7.98
C ASP A 75 -16.09 7.06 6.76
#